data_AF-A0A834ZXB5-F1
#
_entry.id   AF-A0A834ZXB5-F1
#
_cell.length_a   1.000
_cell.length_b   1.000
_cell.length_c   1.000
_cell.angle_alpha   90.00
_cell.angle_beta   90.00
_cell.angle_gamma   90.00
#
_symmetry.space_group_name_H-M   'P 1'
#
loop_
_entity.id
_entity.type
_entity.pdbx_description
1 polymer ?
#
loop_
_entity_poly.entity_id
_entity_poly.type
_entity_poly.pdbx_seq_one_letter_code
_entity_poly.pdbx_strand_id
1 'polypeptide(L)'
;MDNLVEWLEVSAVVSSCFPRLEDLIMRNCPKLKTMPSRFTSLTSLYIDNLQELEFLPEWSPQNNKNIRSMSIWDCHKLEAIISSKRCEGIIQRESEERLQMQALETLQISRCSRLKSIIPDVQWDFTSLRELHIQDCHELTCLLDGQHRLKSLKKLSISDCPII
;
A
#
# COMPACT_ATOMS: atom_id res chain seq x y z
N MET A 1 -12.88 -15.85 5.05
CA MET A 1 -13.76 -15.29 3.99
C MET A 1 -13.38 -15.98 2.69
N ASP A 2 -13.70 -17.27 2.57
CA ASP A 2 -12.89 -18.15 1.70
C ASP A 2 -13.31 -18.06 0.22
N ASN A 3 -14.39 -17.34 -0.04
CA ASN A 3 -15.00 -17.16 -1.35
C ASN A 3 -15.04 -15.70 -1.82
N LEU A 4 -14.59 -14.73 -1.01
CA LEU A 4 -14.63 -13.33 -1.40
C LEU A 4 -13.51 -13.04 -2.40
N VAL A 5 -13.89 -12.83 -3.66
CA VAL A 5 -12.96 -12.51 -4.76
C VAL A 5 -12.71 -11.02 -4.87
N GLU A 6 -13.76 -10.23 -4.74
CA GLU A 6 -13.72 -8.78 -4.82
C GLU A 6 -14.50 -8.19 -3.65
N TRP A 7 -13.94 -7.17 -3.03
CA TRP A 7 -14.68 -6.35 -2.08
C TRP A 7 -15.39 -5.24 -2.87
N LEU A 8 -16.59 -5.54 -3.36
CA LEU A 8 -17.39 -4.59 -4.14
C LEU A 8 -17.77 -3.37 -3.27
N GLU A 9 -17.30 -2.19 -3.67
CA GLU A 9 -17.86 -0.92 -3.19
C GLU A 9 -19.28 -0.80 -3.74
N VAL A 10 -20.28 -0.72 -2.86
CA VAL A 10 -21.68 -0.61 -3.26
C VAL A 10 -21.91 0.81 -3.81
N SER A 11 -21.68 1.01 -5.12
CA SER A 11 -22.00 2.21 -5.93
C SER A 11 -21.27 3.53 -5.60
N ALA A 12 -20.97 4.27 -6.66
CA ALA A 12 -20.27 5.55 -6.64
C ALA A 12 -20.98 6.72 -5.92
N VAL A 13 -22.15 6.48 -5.29
CA VAL A 13 -23.05 7.52 -4.76
C VAL A 13 -23.18 7.48 -3.23
N VAL A 14 -22.70 6.45 -2.55
CA VAL A 14 -22.75 6.37 -1.08
C VAL A 14 -21.44 6.81 -0.44
N SER A 15 -21.62 7.61 0.61
CA SER A 15 -20.67 7.88 1.68
C SER A 15 -19.81 6.66 2.01
N SER A 16 -18.52 6.91 2.31
CA SER A 16 -17.51 5.93 2.74
C SER A 16 -18.12 4.69 3.43
N CYS A 17 -17.80 3.48 2.94
CA CYS A 17 -18.42 2.24 3.41
C CYS A 17 -18.24 1.99 4.91
N PHE A 18 -17.20 2.58 5.52
CA PHE A 18 -16.91 2.45 6.95
C PHE A 18 -16.35 3.77 7.53
N PRO A 19 -17.19 4.78 7.82
CA PRO A 19 -16.74 6.12 8.22
C PRO A 19 -16.09 6.18 9.60
N ARG A 20 -16.09 5.10 10.37
CA ARG A 20 -15.50 5.01 11.72
C ARG A 20 -14.49 3.87 11.86
N LEU A 21 -14.19 3.16 10.78
CA LEU A 21 -13.24 2.07 10.83
C LEU A 21 -11.83 2.64 10.92
N GLU A 22 -11.16 2.38 12.04
CA GLU A 22 -9.80 2.81 12.33
C GLU A 22 -8.79 1.67 12.07
N ASP A 23 -9.16 0.44 12.42
CA ASP A 23 -8.33 -0.74 12.22
C ASP A 23 -8.97 -1.72 11.24
N LEU A 24 -8.24 -2.07 10.18
CA LEU A 24 -8.65 -3.09 9.21
C LEU A 24 -7.64 -4.24 9.23
N ILE A 25 -8.12 -5.43 9.57
CA ILE A 25 -7.34 -6.67 9.59
C ILE A 25 -7.90 -7.63 8.56
N MET A 26 -7.04 -8.09 7.64
CA MET A 26 -7.36 -9.04 6.60
C MET A 26 -6.37 -10.19 6.65
N ARG A 27 -6.84 -11.38 7.07
CA ARG A 27 -6.02 -12.58 7.17
C ARG A 27 -6.63 -13.72 6.36
N ASN A 28 -5.80 -14.47 5.65
CA ASN A 28 -6.20 -15.72 4.99
C ASN A 28 -7.43 -15.53 4.08
N CYS A 29 -7.40 -14.53 3.19
CA CYS A 29 -8.42 -14.34 2.15
C CYS A 29 -7.83 -14.78 0.80
N PRO A 30 -7.80 -16.10 0.49
CA PRO A 30 -7.00 -16.66 -0.59
C PRO A 30 -7.52 -16.33 -2.00
N LYS A 31 -8.75 -15.81 -2.12
CA LYS A 31 -9.33 -15.45 -3.42
C LYS A 31 -9.39 -13.95 -3.66
N LEU A 32 -9.07 -13.14 -2.64
CA LEU A 32 -9.29 -11.71 -2.68
C LEU A 32 -8.25 -11.03 -3.56
N LYS A 33 -8.74 -10.41 -4.64
CA LYS A 33 -7.93 -9.72 -5.65
C LYS A 33 -7.93 -8.21 -5.47
N THR A 34 -9.00 -7.67 -4.90
CA THR A 34 -9.20 -6.22 -4.76
C THR A 34 -9.54 -5.85 -3.33
N MET A 35 -9.11 -4.66 -2.91
CA MET A 35 -9.50 -4.08 -1.64
C MET A 35 -10.29 -2.78 -1.84
N PRO A 36 -11.08 -2.34 -0.83
CA PRO A 36 -11.77 -1.06 -0.88
C PRO A 36 -10.78 0.10 -0.95
N SER A 37 -11.17 1.14 -1.68
CA SER A 37 -10.35 2.34 -1.88
C SER A 37 -10.75 3.50 -0.95
N ARG A 38 -11.95 3.44 -0.35
CA ARG A 38 -12.58 4.55 0.40
C ARG A 38 -12.65 4.33 1.91
N PHE A 39 -11.57 4.62 2.62
CA PHE A 39 -11.60 4.78 4.08
C PHE A 39 -11.29 6.22 4.49
N THR A 40 -12.14 6.81 5.32
CA THR A 40 -11.98 8.17 5.83
C THR A 40 -11.32 8.23 7.19
N SER A 41 -11.41 7.14 7.97
CA SER A 41 -10.97 7.10 9.37
C SER A 41 -9.88 6.06 9.64
N LEU A 42 -9.47 5.28 8.64
CA LEU A 42 -8.51 4.19 8.83
C LEU A 42 -7.15 4.73 9.26
N THR A 43 -6.62 4.18 10.35
CA THR A 43 -5.32 4.51 10.95
C THR A 43 -4.36 3.32 10.88
N SER A 44 -4.88 2.09 10.87
CA SER A 44 -4.09 0.86 10.85
C SER A 44 -4.60 -0.12 9.80
N LEU A 45 -3.68 -0.66 9.01
CA LEU A 45 -3.95 -1.69 8.02
C LEU A 45 -3.03 -2.90 8.26
N TYR A 46 -3.65 -4.05 8.46
CA TYR A 46 -2.94 -5.32 8.61
C TYR A 46 -3.44 -6.30 7.54
N ILE A 47 -2.51 -6.77 6.71
CA ILE A 47 -2.73 -7.73 5.62
C ILE A 47 -1.82 -8.93 5.85
N ASP A 48 -2.38 -10.13 5.79
CA ASP A 48 -1.65 -11.38 5.98
C ASP A 48 -2.25 -12.49 5.11
N ASN A 49 -1.38 -13.18 4.36
CA ASN A 49 -1.73 -14.33 3.54
C ASN A 49 -2.83 -14.03 2.49
N LEU A 50 -2.65 -12.98 1.68
CA LEU A 50 -3.50 -12.64 0.53
C LEU A 50 -2.83 -13.05 -0.79
N GLN A 51 -3.03 -14.31 -1.17
CA GLN A 51 -2.31 -14.93 -2.29
C GLN A 51 -2.72 -14.48 -3.69
N GLU A 52 -3.83 -13.75 -3.82
CA GLU A 52 -4.34 -13.24 -5.10
C GLU A 52 -4.23 -11.71 -5.21
N LEU A 53 -3.70 -11.04 -4.18
CA LEU A 53 -3.52 -9.59 -4.16
C LEU A 53 -2.25 -9.22 -4.93
N GLU A 54 -2.41 -8.57 -6.08
CA GLU A 54 -1.28 -8.11 -6.90
C GLU A 54 -0.84 -6.68 -6.55
N PHE A 55 -1.79 -5.83 -6.13
CA PHE A 55 -1.58 -4.41 -5.81
C PHE A 55 -2.58 -3.96 -4.74
N LEU A 56 -2.22 -2.97 -3.91
CA LEU A 56 -3.22 -2.25 -3.13
C LEU A 56 -4.01 -1.30 -4.05
N PRO A 57 -5.27 -0.99 -3.72
CA PRO A 57 -6.09 -0.11 -4.54
C PRO A 57 -5.51 1.31 -4.58
N GLU A 58 -5.83 2.04 -5.64
CA GLU A 58 -5.53 3.47 -5.72
C GLU A 58 -6.36 4.23 -4.68
N TRP A 59 -5.76 4.52 -3.53
CA TRP A 59 -6.39 5.23 -2.43
C TRP A 59 -6.46 6.72 -2.71
N SER A 60 -7.54 7.23 -3.31
CA SER A 60 -7.68 8.66 -3.65
C SER A 60 -7.13 9.62 -2.56
N PRO A 61 -6.48 10.75 -2.91
CA PRO A 61 -5.86 11.68 -1.96
C PRO A 61 -6.79 12.21 -0.87
N GLN A 62 -8.11 12.15 -1.10
CA GLN A 62 -9.14 12.56 -0.16
C GLN A 62 -9.40 11.51 0.94
N ASN A 63 -8.99 10.26 0.73
CA ASN A 63 -9.16 9.12 1.63
C ASN A 63 -7.80 8.69 2.19
N ASN A 64 -7.80 7.96 3.32
CA ASN A 64 -6.60 7.35 3.90
C ASN A 64 -5.49 8.31 4.35
N LYS A 65 -5.79 9.60 4.52
CA LYS A 65 -4.87 10.59 5.12
C LYS A 65 -4.46 10.26 6.55
N ASN A 66 -5.20 9.37 7.20
CA ASN A 66 -5.05 9.04 8.61
C ASN A 66 -4.26 7.74 8.85
N ILE A 67 -3.91 6.98 7.82
CA ILE A 67 -3.17 5.72 7.98
C ILE A 67 -1.79 6.04 8.55
N ARG A 68 -1.50 5.50 9.74
CA ARG A 68 -0.24 5.64 10.48
C ARG A 68 0.57 4.36 10.49
N SER A 69 -0.09 3.20 10.46
CA SER A 69 0.57 1.91 10.51
C SER A 69 0.08 0.99 9.42
N MET A 70 1.03 0.32 8.76
CA MET A 70 0.75 -0.68 7.75
C MET A 70 1.65 -1.89 7.92
N SER A 71 1.04 -3.08 7.84
CA SER A 71 1.71 -4.37 7.97
C SER A 71 1.22 -5.31 6.89
N ILE A 72 2.12 -5.84 6.07
CA ILE A 72 1.83 -6.77 4.98
C ILE A 72 2.70 -8.01 5.13
N TRP A 73 2.07 -9.18 5.24
CA TRP A 73 2.74 -10.45 5.49
C TRP A 73 2.28 -11.50 4.48
N ASP A 74 3.22 -12.33 4.02
CA ASP A 74 2.93 -13.55 3.25
C ASP A 74 2.05 -13.31 2.01
N CYS A 75 2.25 -12.20 1.29
CA CYS A 75 1.49 -11.84 0.07
C CYS A 75 2.34 -12.07 -1.19
N HIS A 76 2.37 -13.31 -1.70
CA HIS A 76 3.34 -13.73 -2.70
C HIS A 76 3.07 -13.24 -4.14
N LYS A 77 1.87 -12.72 -4.44
CA LYS A 77 1.56 -12.08 -5.74
C LYS A 77 1.71 -10.55 -5.74
N LEU A 78 1.94 -9.94 -4.58
CA LEU A 78 2.05 -8.49 -4.47
C LEU A 78 3.31 -8.01 -5.20
N GLU A 79 3.15 -7.25 -6.27
CA GLU A 79 4.27 -6.75 -7.08
C GLU A 79 4.74 -5.35 -6.65
N ALA A 80 3.81 -4.53 -6.18
CA ALA A 80 4.07 -3.20 -5.64
C ALA A 80 3.00 -2.84 -4.59
N ILE A 81 3.37 -2.01 -3.59
CA ILE A 81 2.40 -1.51 -2.61
C ILE A 81 1.34 -0.66 -3.29
N ILE A 82 1.73 0.14 -4.30
CA ILE A 82 0.81 0.98 -5.05
C ILE A 82 0.97 0.65 -6.53
N SER A 83 -0.14 0.56 -7.26
CA SER A 83 -0.14 0.50 -8.73
C SER A 83 -0.07 1.90 -9.34
N SER A 84 0.91 2.19 -10.20
CA SER A 84 0.86 3.32 -11.14
C SER A 84 0.32 2.83 -12.49
N LYS A 85 -1.00 2.69 -12.64
CA LYS A 85 -1.56 2.58 -14.00
C LYS A 85 -1.51 3.95 -14.63
N ARG A 86 -0.35 4.30 -15.22
CA ARG A 86 -0.31 5.42 -16.16
C ARG A 86 -1.21 5.00 -17.33
N CYS A 87 -2.36 5.65 -17.45
CA CYS A 87 -3.19 5.56 -18.64
C CYS A 87 -2.30 5.87 -19.85
N GLU A 88 -2.02 4.88 -20.68
CA GLU A 88 -1.49 5.12 -22.02
C GLU A 88 -2.47 6.04 -22.75
N GLY A 89 -2.03 7.28 -23.02
CA GLY A 89 -2.72 8.17 -23.95
C GLY A 89 -3.38 9.43 -23.39
N ILE A 90 -3.26 9.77 -22.11
CA ILE A 90 -3.76 11.07 -21.63
C ILE A 90 -2.70 11.82 -20.82
N ILE A 91 -2.12 12.86 -21.43
CA ILE A 91 -1.39 13.94 -20.74
C ILE A 91 -2.44 14.77 -19.99
N GLN A 92 -2.97 14.24 -18.89
CA GLN A 92 -3.76 15.02 -17.95
C GLN A 92 -2.79 15.59 -16.91
N ARG A 93 -2.39 16.83 -17.22
CA ARG A 93 -1.92 17.91 -16.34
C ARG A 93 -1.41 17.47 -14.97
N GLU A 94 -0.13 17.76 -14.75
CA GLU A 94 0.52 17.96 -13.46
C GLU A 94 -0.45 18.57 -12.44
N SER A 95 -1.12 17.73 -11.66
CA SER A 95 -1.66 18.14 -10.38
C SER A 95 -0.63 17.70 -9.35
N GLU A 96 0.06 18.70 -8.79
CA GLU A 96 1.05 18.57 -7.71
C GLU A 96 0.43 18.03 -6.39
N GLU A 97 -0.83 17.57 -6.40
CA GLU A 97 -1.64 17.22 -5.22
C GLU A 97 -1.84 15.71 -5.02
N ARG A 98 -0.91 14.85 -5.42
CA ARG A 98 -1.07 13.38 -5.27
C ARG A 98 -0.35 12.78 -4.05
N LEU A 99 -0.20 13.56 -2.98
CA LEU A 99 0.44 13.09 -1.74
C LEU A 99 -0.56 12.25 -0.92
N GLN A 100 -0.50 10.93 -1.10
CA GLN A 100 -1.26 9.95 -0.33
C GLN A 100 -0.41 9.39 0.80
N MET A 101 -1.06 9.02 1.92
CA MET A 101 -0.41 8.39 3.09
C MET A 101 0.68 9.24 3.76
N GLN A 102 0.55 10.57 3.77
CA GLN A 102 1.49 11.47 4.44
C GLN A 102 1.62 11.22 5.95
N ALA A 103 0.60 10.62 6.58
CA ALA A 103 0.60 10.29 7.99
C ALA A 103 1.22 8.91 8.30
N LEU A 104 1.67 8.15 7.30
CA LEU A 104 2.24 6.83 7.52
C LEU A 104 3.52 6.98 8.34
N GLU A 105 3.54 6.40 9.53
CA GLU A 105 4.66 6.44 10.48
C GLU A 105 5.43 5.11 10.49
N THR A 106 4.73 3.98 10.28
CA THR A 106 5.32 2.63 10.31
C THR A 106 4.87 1.81 9.11
N LEU A 107 5.82 1.22 8.40
CA LEU A 107 5.58 0.26 7.31
C LEU A 107 6.37 -1.02 7.57
N GLN A 108 5.68 -2.14 7.61
CA GLN A 108 6.26 -3.47 7.76
C GLN A 108 5.82 -4.37 6.60
N ILE A 109 6.79 -5.03 5.98
CA ILE A 109 6.55 -5.95 4.86
C ILE A 109 7.39 -7.20 5.10
N SER A 110 6.77 -8.37 5.02
CA SER A 110 7.48 -9.63 5.16
C SER A 110 6.97 -10.67 4.18
N ARG A 111 7.87 -11.51 3.66
CA ARG A 111 7.53 -12.70 2.85
C ARG A 111 6.70 -12.37 1.61
N CYS A 112 6.95 -11.21 1.00
CA CYS A 112 6.30 -10.78 -0.24
C CYS A 112 7.26 -11.00 -1.40
N SER A 113 7.37 -12.25 -1.86
CA SER A 113 8.44 -12.71 -2.75
C SER A 113 8.49 -12.03 -4.13
N ARG A 114 7.34 -11.58 -4.64
CA ARG A 114 7.23 -10.87 -5.93
C ARG A 114 7.29 -9.35 -5.82
N LEU A 115 7.47 -8.81 -4.61
CA LEU A 115 7.49 -7.37 -4.41
C LEU A 115 8.75 -6.80 -5.03
N LYS A 116 8.60 -6.00 -6.09
CA LYS A 116 9.72 -5.38 -6.83
C LYS A 116 10.05 -3.98 -6.32
N SER A 117 9.03 -3.25 -5.88
CA SER A 117 9.18 -1.90 -5.35
C SER A 117 8.14 -1.54 -4.29
N ILE A 118 8.53 -0.65 -3.39
CA ILE A 118 7.64 -0.08 -2.36
C ILE A 118 6.97 1.20 -2.90
N ILE A 119 7.73 2.04 -3.60
CA ILE A 119 7.25 3.24 -4.26
C ILE A 119 7.51 3.13 -5.76
N PRO A 120 6.48 3.12 -6.63
CA PRO A 120 6.69 2.96 -8.06
C PRO A 120 7.01 4.26 -8.81
N ASP A 121 6.76 5.45 -8.24
CA ASP A 121 6.89 6.72 -8.98
C ASP A 121 7.09 7.95 -8.05
N VAL A 122 7.53 9.07 -8.63
CA VAL A 122 7.85 10.39 -8.06
C VAL A 122 6.67 11.08 -7.34
N GLN A 123 5.47 10.49 -7.35
CA GLN A 123 4.26 11.09 -6.77
C GLN A 123 4.01 10.73 -5.30
N TRP A 124 4.82 9.85 -4.70
CA TRP A 124 4.60 9.32 -3.36
C TRP A 124 5.64 9.83 -2.37
N ASP A 125 5.20 10.62 -1.38
CA ASP A 125 6.08 11.14 -0.34
C ASP A 125 5.67 10.63 1.05
N PHE A 126 6.43 9.67 1.58
CA PHE A 126 6.29 9.17 2.95
C PHE A 126 6.99 10.09 3.95
N THR A 127 6.62 11.37 3.95
CA THR A 127 7.25 12.42 4.78
C THR A 127 7.25 12.11 6.26
N SER A 128 6.24 11.39 6.79
CA SER A 128 6.13 11.04 8.21
C SER A 128 6.68 9.67 8.57
N LEU A 129 7.17 8.88 7.61
CA LEU A 129 7.60 7.51 7.87
C LEU A 129 8.84 7.50 8.76
N ARG A 130 8.70 6.87 9.92
CA ARG A 130 9.73 6.76 10.97
C ARG A 130 10.34 5.38 11.03
N GLU A 131 9.56 4.34 10.74
CA GLU A 131 9.99 2.95 10.87
C GLU A 131 9.66 2.18 9.59
N LEU A 132 10.69 1.63 8.95
CA LEU A 132 10.56 0.78 7.76
C LEU A 132 11.23 -0.56 8.03
N HIS A 133 10.45 -1.63 7.97
CA HIS A 133 10.90 -3.01 8.16
C HIS A 133 10.53 -3.85 6.95
N ILE A 134 11.53 -4.50 6.35
CA ILE A 134 11.36 -5.34 5.18
C ILE A 134 12.12 -6.64 5.42
N GLN A 135 11.46 -7.77 5.21
CA GLN A 135 12.05 -9.07 5.40
C GLN A 135 11.60 -10.05 4.31
N ASP A 136 12.50 -10.91 3.84
CA ASP A 136 12.14 -12.05 2.97
C ASP A 136 11.36 -11.60 1.70
N CYS A 137 11.87 -10.57 1.03
CA CYS A 137 11.31 -10.01 -0.20
C CYS A 137 12.32 -10.19 -1.34
N HIS A 138 12.25 -11.34 -2.01
CA HIS A 138 13.32 -11.80 -2.90
C HIS A 138 13.44 -11.03 -4.22
N GLU A 139 12.35 -10.51 -4.79
CA GLU A 139 12.38 -9.73 -6.03
C GLU A 139 12.56 -8.22 -5.81
N LEU A 140 12.77 -7.78 -4.56
CA LEU A 140 12.85 -6.36 -4.23
C LEU A 140 14.14 -5.73 -4.77
N THR A 141 14.03 -4.98 -5.86
CA THR A 141 15.16 -4.32 -6.51
C THR A 141 15.35 -2.88 -6.04
N CYS A 142 14.26 -2.22 -5.63
CA CYS A 142 14.29 -0.79 -5.28
C CYS A 142 13.34 -0.48 -4.12
N LEU A 143 13.81 0.28 -3.13
CA LEU A 143 12.95 0.85 -2.08
C LEU A 143 12.26 2.13 -2.55
N LEU A 144 13.03 3.00 -3.18
CA LEU A 144 12.66 4.37 -3.56
C LEU A 144 13.40 4.72 -4.85
N ASP A 145 12.71 5.26 -5.85
CA ASP A 145 13.38 5.73 -7.05
C ASP A 145 13.87 7.19 -6.84
N GLY A 146 15.16 7.33 -6.52
CA GLY A 146 16.05 8.48 -6.73
C GLY A 146 15.73 9.90 -6.23
N GLN A 147 14.48 10.27 -5.97
CA GLN A 147 14.06 11.65 -5.67
C GLN A 147 13.32 11.79 -4.33
N HIS A 148 12.85 10.68 -3.77
CA HIS A 148 12.12 10.64 -2.51
C HIS A 148 13.05 10.57 -1.33
N ARG A 149 12.93 11.54 -0.41
CA ARG A 149 13.66 11.54 0.84
C ARG A 149 12.72 11.07 1.94
N LEU A 150 12.96 9.89 2.52
CA LEU A 150 12.36 9.48 3.79
C LEU A 150 12.94 10.35 4.93
N LYS A 151 12.66 11.65 4.92
CA LYS A 151 13.29 12.66 5.79
C LYS A 151 13.07 12.39 7.28
N SER A 152 11.98 11.72 7.62
CA SER A 152 11.61 11.40 9.00
C SER A 152 12.04 10.00 9.45
N LEU A 153 12.70 9.21 8.59
CA LEU A 153 13.03 7.83 8.91
C LEU A 153 14.04 7.77 10.06
N LYS A 154 13.70 7.00 11.08
CA LYS A 154 14.51 6.79 12.28
C LYS A 154 15.00 5.36 12.41
N LYS A 155 14.23 4.39 11.89
CA LYS A 155 14.56 2.97 11.91
C LYS A 155 14.36 2.38 10.53
N LEU A 156 15.40 1.71 10.06
CA LEU A 156 15.40 0.93 8.83
C LEU A 156 15.92 -0.47 9.15
N SER A 157 15.16 -1.49 8.79
CA SER A 157 15.57 -2.88 8.90
C SER A 157 15.23 -3.59 7.61
N ILE A 158 16.24 -4.15 6.96
CA ILE A 158 16.12 -4.95 5.75
C ILE A 158 16.88 -6.25 6.00
N SER A 159 16.21 -7.38 5.79
CA SER A 159 16.78 -8.70 6.01
C SER A 159 16.25 -9.68 4.97
N ASP A 160 17.05 -10.67 4.58
CA ASP A 160 16.64 -11.70 3.63
C ASP A 160 16.07 -11.13 2.31
N CYS A 161 16.62 -10.00 1.85
CA CYS A 161 16.31 -9.35 0.56
C CYS A 161 17.59 -9.36 -0.29
N PRO A 162 17.86 -10.41 -1.08
CA PRO A 162 19.17 -10.66 -1.68
C PRO A 162 19.53 -9.76 -2.86
N ILE A 163 18.56 -9.05 -3.47
CA ILE A 163 18.78 -8.23 -4.67
C ILE A 163 19.15 -6.78 -4.33
N ILE A 164 18.79 -6.31 -3.13
CA ILE A 164 19.03 -4.94 -2.67
C ILE A 164 20.34 -4.81 -1.90
#